data_AF-A0A661MYM7-F1
#
_entry.id   AF-A0A661MYM7-F1
#
_cell.length_a   1.000
_cell.length_b   1.000
_cell.length_c   1.000
_cell.angle_alpha   90.00
_cell.angle_beta   90.00
_cell.angle_gamma   90.00
#
_symmetry.space_group_name_H-M   'P 1'
#
loop_
_entity.id
_entity.type
_entity.pdbx_description
1 polymer ?
#
loop_
_entity_poly.entity_id
_entity_poly.type
_entity_poly.pdbx_seq_one_letter_code
_entity_poly.pdbx_strand_id
1 'polypeptide(L)' 'MSGVVYGLFAFVWIRGRLDPSFPYRMPQQLATFMLLWLALGFTGWVGHIANWVHTGGLISGALWAVISSGYLGRKL' A
#
# COMPACT_ATOMS: atom_id res chain seq x y z
N MET A 1 -3.47 -13.23 7.12
CA MET A 1 -3.20 -11.85 7.61
C MET A 1 -2.41 -10.97 6.64
N SER A 2 -1.48 -11.51 5.83
CA SER A 2 -0.59 -10.68 5.00
C SER A 2 -1.29 -9.77 3.97
N GLY A 3 -2.46 -10.14 3.44
CA GLY A 3 -3.27 -9.22 2.62
C GLY A 3 -3.70 -7.95 3.37
N VAL A 4 -4.11 -8.08 4.63
CA VAL A 4 -4.45 -6.94 5.50
C VAL A 4 -3.22 -6.06 5.74
N VAL A 5 -2.04 -6.67 5.89
CA VAL A 5 -0.77 -5.93 6.02
C VAL A 5 -0.50 -5.09 4.77
N TYR A 6 -0.66 -5.66 3.57
CA TYR A 6 -0.51 -4.91 2.32
C TYR A 6 -1.53 -3.77 2.16
N GLY A 7 -2.76 -3.96 2.66
CA GLY A 7 -3.76 -2.90 2.68
C GLY A 7 -3.41 -1.76 3.64
N LEU A 8 -3.02 -2.07 4.87
CA LEU A 8 -2.60 -1.04 5.84
C LEU A 8 -1.33 -0.32 5.36
N PHE A 9 -0.38 -1.08 4.80
CA PHE A 9 0.82 -0.56 4.16
C PHE A 9 0.47 0.48 3.09
N ALA A 10 -0.33 0.10 2.09
CA ALA A 10 -0.73 1.00 1.01
C ALA A 10 -1.47 2.22 1.54
N PHE A 11 -2.38 2.02 2.50
CA PHE A 11 -3.16 3.10 3.09
C PHE A 11 -2.26 4.16 3.74
N VAL A 12 -1.38 3.75 4.66
CA VAL A 12 -0.50 4.67 5.39
C VAL A 12 0.48 5.36 4.45
N TRP A 13 1.09 4.61 3.52
CA TRP A 13 2.09 5.15 2.60
C TRP A 13 1.51 6.19 1.65
N ILE A 14 0.34 5.92 1.06
CA ILE A 14 -0.30 6.84 0.12
C ILE A 14 -0.94 8.00 0.87
N ARG A 15 -1.67 7.75 1.95
CA ARG A 15 -2.35 8.82 2.70
C ARG A 15 -1.36 9.83 3.28
N GLY A 16 -0.25 9.36 3.86
CA GLY A 16 0.79 10.24 4.40
C GLY A 16 1.52 11.08 3.35
N ARG A 17 1.40 10.74 2.05
CA ARG A 17 1.90 11.55 0.94
C ARG A 17 0.87 12.53 0.38
N LEU A 18 -0.41 12.15 0.39
CA LEU A 18 -1.49 12.96 -0.16
C LEU A 18 -2.00 14.01 0.82
N ASP A 19 -1.99 13.71 2.10
CA ASP A 19 -2.53 14.54 3.18
C ASP A 19 -1.42 14.94 4.16
N PRO A 20 -0.95 16.20 4.11
CA PRO A 20 0.08 16.70 5.02
C PRO A 20 -0.33 16.70 6.50
N SER A 21 -1.64 16.68 6.79
CA SER A 21 -2.18 16.65 8.15
C SER A 21 -2.24 15.23 8.74
N PHE A 22 -2.04 14.20 7.90
CA PHE A 22 -2.04 12.82 8.35
C PHE A 22 -0.80 12.55 9.23
N PRO A 23 -0.98 12.07 10.47
CA PRO A 23 0.11 12.03 11.46
C PRO A 23 1.12 10.92 11.21
N TYR A 24 0.79 9.95 10.35
CA TYR A 24 1.67 8.81 10.08
C TYR A 24 2.41 9.00 8.77
N ARG A 25 3.72 8.71 8.79
CA ARG A 25 4.55 8.63 7.59
C ARG A 25 5.31 7.33 7.57
N MET A 26 5.41 6.76 6.38
CA MET A 26 6.16 5.53 6.18
C MET A 26 7.54 5.85 5.59
N PRO A 27 8.62 5.28 6.15
CA PRO A 27 9.94 5.36 5.54
C PRO A 27 9.91 4.81 4.12
N GLN A 28 10.56 5.52 3.19
CA GLN A 28 10.56 5.13 1.78
C GLN A 28 11.14 3.74 1.56
N GLN A 29 12.15 3.37 2.36
CA GLN A 29 12.82 2.08 2.31
C GLN A 29 11.85 0.93 2.62
N LEU A 30 10.95 1.10 3.60
CA LEU A 30 9.95 0.09 3.94
C LEU A 30 8.95 -0.09 2.80
N ALA A 31 8.51 1.01 2.18
CA ALA A 31 7.59 0.93 1.05
C ALA A 31 8.23 0.26 -0.16
N THR A 32 9.48 0.61 -0.48
CA THR A 32 10.25 -0.05 -1.53
C THR A 32 10.40 -1.54 -1.24
N PHE A 33 10.74 -1.92 -0.01
CA PHE A 33 10.85 -3.32 0.38
C PHE A 33 9.52 -4.08 0.20
N MET A 34 8.40 -3.54 0.66
CA MET A 34 7.08 -4.17 0.51
C MET A 34 6.71 -4.40 -0.97
N LEU A 35 6.98 -3.43 -1.84
CA LEU A 35 6.71 -3.56 -3.28
C LEU A 35 7.65 -4.56 -3.97
N LEU A 36 8.93 -4.56 -3.62
CA LEU A 36 9.90 -5.54 -4.12
C LEU A 36 9.56 -6.94 -3.65
N TRP A 37 9.13 -7.11 -2.40
CA TRP A 37 8.71 -8.39 -1.86
C TRP A 37 7.48 -8.95 -2.61
N LEU A 38 6.51 -8.08 -2.93
CA LEU A 38 5.36 -8.47 -3.76
C LEU A 38 5.80 -8.93 -5.15
N ALA A 39 6.64 -8.14 -5.82
CA ALA A 39 7.15 -8.46 -7.15
C ALA A 39 7.93 -9.78 -7.14
N LEU A 40 8.81 -9.96 -6.16
CA LEU A 40 9.56 -11.20 -5.96
C LEU A 40 8.62 -12.39 -5.73
N GLY A 41 7.55 -12.21 -4.95
CA GLY A 41 6.53 -13.23 -4.75
C GLY A 41 5.91 -13.72 -6.06
N PHE A 42 5.68 -12.83 -7.04
CA PHE A 42 5.13 -13.19 -8.35
C PHE A 42 6.11 -13.97 -9.24
N THR A 43 7.42 -13.88 -8.98
CA THR A 43 8.44 -14.64 -9.76
C THR A 43 8.46 -16.13 -9.44
N GLY A 44 7.92 -16.54 -8.29
CA GLY A 44 7.96 -17.93 -7.81
C GLY A 44 9.32 -18.36 -7.21
N TRP A 45 10.35 -17.51 -7.21
CA TRP A 45 11.67 -17.83 -6.65
C TRP A 45 11.66 -18.11 -5.14
N VAL A 46 10.67 -17.57 -4.45
CA VAL A 46 10.46 -17.75 -3.00
C VAL A 46 9.31 -18.72 -2.68
N GLY A 47 8.91 -19.53 -3.66
CA GLY A 47 7.81 -20.49 -3.54
C GLY A 47 6.43 -19.92 -3.89
N HIS A 48 5.39 -20.73 -3.65
CA HIS A 48 4.01 -20.38 -3.96
C HIS A 48 3.43 -19.45 -2.89
N ILE A 49 3.47 -18.15 -3.17
CA ILE A 49 2.86 -17.12 -2.33
C ILE A 49 1.50 -16.73 -2.92
N ALA A 50 0.50 -16.53 -2.05
CA ALA A 50 -0.84 -16.05 -2.44
C ALA A 50 -0.82 -14.54 -2.80
N ASN A 51 -0.01 -14.15 -3.79
CA ASN A 51 0.25 -12.74 -4.13
C ASN A 51 -1.01 -11.99 -4.57
N TRP A 52 -2.00 -12.68 -5.14
CA TRP A 52 -3.29 -12.06 -5.48
C TRP A 52 -4.03 -11.51 -4.26
N VAL A 53 -3.88 -12.15 -3.09
CA VAL A 53 -4.45 -11.65 -1.82
C VAL A 53 -3.71 -10.40 -1.35
N HIS A 54 -2.38 -10.34 -1.55
CA HIS A 54 -1.57 -9.16 -1.26
C HIS A 54 -1.91 -8.00 -2.18
N THR A 55 -2.01 -8.25 -3.48
CA THR A 55 -2.40 -7.25 -4.48
C THR A 55 -3.79 -6.71 -4.22
N GLY A 56 -4.76 -7.58 -3.89
CA GLY A 56 -6.10 -7.15 -3.49
C GLY A 56 -6.07 -6.21 -2.29
N GLY A 57 -5.35 -6.58 -1.23
CA GLY A 57 -5.14 -5.71 -0.07
C GLY A 57 -4.51 -4.37 -0.44
N LEU A 58 -3.41 -4.39 -1.21
CA LEU A 58 -2.68 -3.22 -1.68
C LEU A 58 -3.61 -2.23 -2.42
N ILE A 59 -4.40 -2.73 -3.36
CA ILE A 59 -5.34 -1.92 -4.16
C ILE A 59 -6.43 -1.33 -3.25
N SER A 60 -7.06 -2.14 -2.39
CA SER A 60 -8.10 -1.66 -1.48
C SER A 60 -7.58 -0.56 -0.54
N GLY A 61 -6.40 -0.75 0.03
CA GLY A 61 -5.77 0.25 0.90
C GLY A 61 -5.41 1.54 0.17
N ALA A 62 -4.89 1.44 -1.05
CA ALA A 62 -4.56 2.58 -1.90
C ALA A 62 -5.79 3.42 -2.27
N LEU A 63 -6.87 2.76 -2.71
CA LEU A 63 -8.12 3.42 -3.05
C LEU A 63 -8.69 4.15 -1.83
N TRP A 64 -8.71 3.50 -0.67
CA TRP A 64 -9.23 4.11 0.55
C TRP A 64 -8.39 5.30 1.01
N ALA A 65 -7.06 5.26 0.84
CA ALA A 65 -6.20 6.40 1.12
C ALA A 65 -6.53 7.61 0.24
N VAL A 66 -6.72 7.41 -1.06
CA VAL A 66 -7.08 8.49 -2.00
C VAL A 66 -8.42 9.11 -1.61
N ILE A 67 -9.45 8.29 -1.39
CA ILE A 67 -10.80 8.75 -1.03
C ILE A 67 -10.78 9.54 0.28
N SER A 68 -10.08 9.03 1.30
CA SER A 68 -10.11 9.61 2.65
C SER A 68 -9.09 10.73 2.90
N SER A 69 -8.15 10.97 2.00
CA SER A 69 -7.11 12.03 2.12
C SER A 69 -7.60 13.45 1.77
N GLY A 70 -8.87 13.61 1.37
CA GLY A 70 -9.39 14.87 0.84
C GLY A 70 -8.67 15.34 -0.44
N TYR A 71 -7.84 14.49 -1.04
CA TYR A 71 -7.07 14.80 -2.24
C TYR A 71 -7.97 15.10 -3.43
N LEU A 72 -9.00 14.27 -3.64
CA LEU A 72 -9.96 14.47 -4.74
C LEU A 72 -10.70 15.80 -4.62
N GLY A 73 -11.13 16.18 -3.41
CA GLY A 73 -11.83 17.46 -3.18
C GLY A 73 -10.95 18.70 -3.22
N ARG A 74 -9.61 18.55 -3.20
CA ARG A 74 -8.66 19.67 -3.41
C ARG A 74 -8.25 19.84 -4.86
N LYS A 75 -8.50 18.84 -5.71
CA LYS A 75 -7.99 18.78 -7.10
C LYS A 75 -9.07 18.93 -8.17
N LEU A 76 -10.33 18.70 -7.81
CA LEU A 76 -11.53 18.99 -8.59
C LEU A 76 -12.10 20.35 -8.15
#